data_AF-A0A969YS73-F1
#
_entry.id   AF-A0A969YS73-F1
#
_cell.length_a   1.000
_cell.length_b   1.000
_cell.length_c   1.000
_cell.angle_alpha   90.00
_cell.angle_beta   90.00
_cell.angle_gamma   90.00
#
_symmetry.space_group_name_H-M   'P 1'
#
loop_
_entity.id
_entity.type
_entity.pdbx_description
1 polymer ?
#
loop_
_entity_poly.entity_id
_entity_poly.type
_entity_poly.pdbx_seq_one_letter_code
_entity_poly.pdbx_strand_id
1 'polypeptide(L)'
;MWHEEDRCFREIINTMNDGVVLVSPDGRIMMVNRAMEEITGYSREELLGASCAVFHCDTCLTARAEGKGHWCEIFDVGRTHRRSCFLMR
;
A
#
# COMPACT_ATOMS: atom_id res chain seq x y z
N MET A 1 -14.14 -4.67 -19.29
CA MET A 1 -13.21 -5.05 -20.38
C MET A 1 -11.83 -4.79 -19.82
N TRP A 2 -11.11 -5.83 -19.39
CA TRP A 2 -9.76 -5.66 -18.87
C TRP A 2 -8.85 -5.36 -20.05
N HIS A 3 -8.17 -4.22 -20.05
CA HIS A 3 -7.27 -3.85 -21.12
C HIS A 3 -6.02 -4.75 -21.04
N GLU A 4 -5.46 -5.15 -22.18
CA GLU A 4 -4.28 -6.03 -22.24
C GLU A 4 -3.09 -5.47 -21.42
N GLU A 5 -3.04 -4.15 -21.28
CA GLU A 5 -2.12 -3.40 -20.43
C GLU A 5 -2.21 -3.77 -18.94
N ASP A 6 -3.41 -4.06 -18.41
CA ASP A 6 -3.60 -4.46 -17.00
C ASP A 6 -3.01 -5.85 -16.71
N ARG A 7 -2.96 -6.73 -17.72
CA ARG A 7 -2.36 -8.07 -17.57
C ARG A 7 -0.85 -7.96 -17.50
N CYS A 8 -0.23 -7.29 -18.48
CA CYS A 8 1.21 -7.07 -18.49
C CYS A 8 1.69 -6.34 -17.23
N PHE A 9 0.98 -5.29 -16.81
CA PHE A 9 1.30 -4.57 -15.58
C PHE A 9 1.28 -5.48 -14.35
N ARG A 10 0.23 -6.31 -14.18
CA ARG A 10 0.14 -7.28 -13.07
C ARG A 10 1.28 -8.30 -13.09
N GLU A 11 1.63 -8.83 -14.25
CA GLU A 11 2.72 -9.79 -14.37
C GLU A 11 4.04 -9.14 -13.95
N ILE A 12 4.33 -7.95 -14.47
CA ILE A 12 5.56 -7.20 -14.15
C ILE A 12 5.68 -6.99 -12.64
N ILE A 13 4.66 -6.42 -11.98
CA ILE A 13 4.74 -6.13 -10.54
C ILE A 13 4.86 -7.41 -9.68
N ASN A 14 4.34 -8.55 -10.17
CA ASN A 14 4.43 -9.83 -9.46
C ASN A 14 5.78 -10.53 -9.64
N THR A 15 6.63 -10.07 -10.57
CA THR A 15 8.01 -10.55 -10.71
C THR A 15 9.01 -9.78 -9.84
N MET A 16 8.59 -8.68 -9.23
CA MET A 16 9.44 -7.86 -8.35
C MET A 16 9.59 -8.52 -6.98
N ASN A 17 10.79 -8.43 -6.39
CA ASN A 17 11.03 -8.82 -4.99
C ASN A 17 10.53 -7.78 -3.98
N ASP A 18 10.32 -6.54 -4.42
CA ASP A 18 9.81 -5.48 -3.56
C ASP A 18 8.28 -5.59 -3.43
N GLY A 19 7.78 -5.41 -2.22
CA GLY A 19 6.34 -5.34 -1.95
C GLY A 19 5.74 -4.09 -2.57
N VAL A 20 4.71 -4.27 -3.41
CA VAL A 20 3.97 -3.19 -4.06
C VAL A 20 2.53 -3.24 -3.57
N VAL A 21 2.06 -2.10 -3.06
CA VAL A 21 0.67 -1.91 -2.64
C VAL A 21 0.11 -0.63 -3.25
N LEU A 22 -1.12 -0.70 -3.78
CA LEU A 22 -1.89 0.45 -4.19
C LEU A 22 -2.96 0.73 -3.13
N VAL A 23 -3.00 1.97 -2.64
CA VAL A 23 -3.97 2.40 -1.64
C VAL A 23 -4.80 3.56 -2.20
N SER A 24 -6.11 3.50 -2.00
CA SER A 24 -7.05 4.55 -2.36
C SER A 24 -6.88 5.79 -1.49
N PRO A 25 -7.43 6.95 -1.89
CA PRO A 25 -7.41 8.17 -1.08
C PRO A 25 -8.12 8.05 0.28
N ASP A 26 -9.00 7.07 0.48
CA ASP A 26 -9.63 6.76 1.77
C ASP A 26 -8.86 5.72 2.61
N GLY A 27 -7.70 5.25 2.14
CA GLY A 27 -6.81 4.37 2.90
C GLY A 27 -7.07 2.88 2.74
N ARG A 28 -7.87 2.49 1.74
CA ARG A 28 -8.17 1.09 1.44
C ARG A 28 -7.19 0.53 0.43
N ILE A 29 -6.73 -0.67 0.70
CA ILE A 29 -5.86 -1.40 -0.22
C ILE A 29 -6.68 -1.83 -1.44
N MET A 30 -6.26 -1.39 -2.63
CA MET A 30 -6.89 -1.72 -3.91
C MET A 30 -6.14 -2.83 -4.66
N MET A 31 -4.85 -2.98 -4.39
CA MET A 31 -3.99 -3.97 -5.04
C MET A 31 -2.78 -4.27 -4.17
N VAL A 32 -2.37 -5.54 -4.14
CA VAL A 32 -1.07 -5.98 -3.66
C VAL A 32 -0.43 -6.89 -4.70
N ASN A 33 0.90 -6.87 -4.77
CA ASN A 33 1.66 -7.87 -5.52
C ASN A 33 2.00 -9.07 -4.62
N ARG A 34 2.45 -10.15 -5.26
CA ARG A 34 2.85 -11.39 -4.59
C ARG A 34 3.93 -11.16 -3.53
N ALA A 35 4.94 -10.33 -3.82
CA ALA A 35 6.01 -10.05 -2.85
C ALA A 35 5.47 -9.40 -1.57
N MET A 36 4.41 -8.58 -1.65
CA MET A 36 3.79 -8.00 -0.46
C MET A 36 3.15 -9.07 0.44
N GLU A 37 2.51 -10.08 -0.16
CA GLU A 37 1.96 -11.22 0.58
C GLU A 37 3.09 -12.02 1.27
N GLU A 38 4.20 -12.26 0.56
CA GLU A 38 5.36 -12.99 1.09
C GLU A 38 6.08 -12.22 2.22
N ILE A 39 6.24 -10.89 2.07
CA ILE A 39 6.91 -10.02 3.05
C ILE A 39 6.07 -9.88 4.32
N THR A 40 4.75 -9.71 4.17
CA THR A 40 3.86 -9.42 5.30
C THR A 40 3.24 -10.66 5.94
N GLY A 41 3.14 -11.76 5.18
CA GLY A 41 2.45 -12.98 5.58
C GLY A 41 0.92 -12.91 5.48
N TYR A 42 0.35 -11.78 5.04
CA TYR A 42 -1.09 -11.67 4.75
C TYR A 42 -1.38 -12.14 3.33
N SER A 43 -2.49 -12.84 3.16
CA SER A 43 -3.01 -13.15 1.83
C SER A 43 -3.58 -11.91 1.16
N ARG A 44 -3.60 -11.91 -0.17
CA ARG A 44 -4.30 -10.91 -0.97
C ARG A 44 -5.75 -10.74 -0.53
N GLU A 45 -6.44 -11.83 -0.23
CA GLU A 45 -7.86 -11.82 0.17
C GLU A 45 -8.08 -11.09 1.49
N GLU A 46 -7.13 -11.18 2.43
CA GLU A 46 -7.17 -10.45 3.69
C GLU A 46 -6.87 -8.96 3.52
N LEU A 47 -6.00 -8.63 2.57
CA LEU A 47 -5.55 -7.25 2.35
C LEU A 47 -6.53 -6.43 1.49
N LEU A 48 -7.13 -7.02 0.45
CA LEU A 48 -7.97 -6.26 -0.47
C LEU A 48 -9.19 -5.65 0.23
N GLY A 49 -9.37 -4.33 0.08
CA GLY A 49 -10.43 -3.56 0.70
C GLY A 49 -10.20 -3.21 2.17
N ALA A 50 -9.19 -3.82 2.82
CA ALA A 50 -8.80 -3.52 4.18
C ALA A 50 -8.07 -2.16 4.26
N SER A 51 -8.03 -1.58 5.45
CA SER A 51 -7.25 -0.37 5.71
C SER A 51 -5.76 -0.72 5.72
N CYS A 52 -4.95 0.02 4.97
CA CYS A 52 -3.49 -0.16 4.93
C CYS A 52 -2.78 0.08 6.28
N ALA A 53 -3.50 0.56 7.29
CA ALA A 53 -3.03 0.62 8.67
C ALA A 53 -2.64 -0.74 9.27
N VAL A 54 -3.11 -1.83 8.68
CA VAL A 54 -2.71 -3.21 9.05
C VAL A 54 -1.20 -3.43 8.96
N PHE A 55 -0.50 -2.61 8.19
CA PHE A 55 0.94 -2.63 8.04
C PHE A 55 1.71 -1.90 9.15
N HIS A 56 1.00 -1.21 10.04
CA HIS A 56 1.58 -0.47 11.16
C HIS A 56 2.76 0.44 10.78
N CYS A 57 2.74 1.06 9.58
CA CYS A 57 3.79 2.02 9.20
C CYS A 57 3.75 3.23 10.14
N ASP A 58 4.91 3.55 10.72
CA ASP A 58 5.18 4.70 11.57
C ASP A 58 4.66 6.03 11.00
N THR A 59 4.82 6.22 9.69
CA THR A 59 4.38 7.42 8.96
C THR A 59 2.85 7.57 8.96
N CYS A 60 2.11 6.47 8.86
CA CYS A 60 0.65 6.49 8.87
C CYS A 60 0.09 6.78 10.27
N LEU A 61 0.77 6.30 11.31
CA LEU A 61 0.37 6.54 12.71
C LEU A 61 0.52 8.01 13.08
N THR A 62 1.62 8.65 12.69
CA THR A 62 1.86 10.08 12.95
C THR A 62 0.82 10.96 12.25
N ALA A 63 0.54 10.73 10.96
CA ALA A 63 -0.47 11.50 10.23
C ALA A 63 -1.86 11.43 10.88
N ARG A 64 -2.24 10.24 11.38
CA ARG A 64 -3.53 10.03 12.05
C ARG A 64 -3.59 10.69 13.43
N ALA A 65 -2.49 10.65 14.19
CA ALA A 65 -2.42 11.27 15.51
C ALA A 65 -2.53 12.81 15.44
N GLU A 66 -2.02 13.41 14.37
CA GLU A 66 -2.03 14.87 14.18
C GLU A 66 -3.37 15.43 13.65
N GLY A 67 -4.35 14.57 13.36
CA GLY A 67 -5.71 15.00 12.99
C GLY A 67 -5.80 15.74 11.65
N LYS A 68 -4.81 15.56 10.75
CA LYS A 68 -4.65 16.30 9.48
C LYS A 68 -5.71 15.99 8.40
N GLY A 69 -6.84 15.37 8.73
CA GLY A 69 -7.92 15.06 7.78
C GLY A 69 -7.59 14.02 6.70
N HIS A 70 -6.34 13.54 6.65
CA HIS A 70 -5.85 12.55 5.71
C HIS A 70 -5.26 11.35 6.46
N TRP A 71 -5.35 10.16 5.87
CA TRP A 71 -4.92 8.92 6.53
C TRP A 71 -3.42 8.64 6.41
N CYS A 72 -2.69 9.37 5.53
CA CYS A 72 -1.24 9.28 5.31
C CYS A 72 -0.67 10.60 4.78
N GLU A 73 0.54 10.97 5.22
CA GLU A 73 1.23 12.20 4.79
C GLU A 73 1.48 12.29 3.28
N ILE A 74 1.58 11.15 2.58
CA ILE A 74 1.80 11.11 1.12
C ILE A 74 0.69 11.86 0.36
N PHE A 75 -0.55 11.80 0.86
CA PHE A 75 -1.71 12.40 0.20
C PHE A 75 -1.95 13.86 0.59
N ASP A 76 -1.36 14.33 1.69
CA ASP A 76 -1.52 15.70 2.19
C ASP A 76 -0.71 16.70 1.36
N VAL A 77 0.55 16.36 1.06
CA VAL A 77 1.50 17.33 0.46
C VAL A 77 1.75 17.12 -1.03
N GLY A 78 1.30 16.01 -1.63
CA GLY A 78 1.62 15.65 -3.01
C GLY A 78 3.13 15.52 -3.29
N ARG A 79 3.95 15.44 -2.24
CA ARG A 79 5.41 15.30 -2.32
C ARG A 79 5.77 13.84 -2.10
N THR A 80 6.20 13.17 -3.16
CA THR A 80 6.78 11.82 -3.08
C THR A 80 8.16 11.91 -2.44
N HIS A 81 8.22 12.00 -1.12
CA HIS A 81 9.46 11.81 -0.39
C HIS A 81 9.72 10.30 -0.30
N ARG A 82 10.85 9.84 -0.85
CA ARG A 82 11.34 8.48 -0.59
C ARG A 82 11.56 8.34 0.92
N ARG A 83 10.64 7.67 1.60
CA ARG A 83 10.69 7.38 3.04
C ARG A 83 10.82 5.88 3.21
N SER A 84 11.76 5.44 4.03
CA SER A 84 11.82 4.07 4.50
C SER A 84 10.77 3.89 5.61
N CYS A 85 9.52 3.55 5.24
CA CYS A 85 8.56 3.00 6.20
C CYS A 85 9.11 1.66 6.67
N PHE A 86 9.16 1.43 7.97
CA PHE A 86 9.37 0.09 8.53
C PHE A 86 8.01 -0.55 8.78
N LEU A 87 7.78 -1.70 8.16
CA LEU A 87 6.62 -2.54 8.46
C LEU A 87 6.88 -3.24 9.79
N MET A 88 6.12 -2.89 10.82
CA MET A 88 6.24 -3.50 12.14
C MET A 88 5.13 -4.54 12.30
N ARG A 89 5.49 -5.69 12.86
CA ARG A 89 4.55 -6.73 13.29
C ARG A 89 4.31 -6.62 14.79
#